data_AF-A0A284RYS8-F1
#
_entry.id   AF-A0A284RYS8-F1
#
_cell.length_a   1.000
_cell.length_b   1.000
_cell.length_c   1.000
_cell.angle_alpha   90.00
_cell.angle_beta   90.00
_cell.angle_gamma   90.00
#
_symmetry.space_group_name_H-M   'P 1'
#
loop_
_entity.id
_entity.type
_entity.pdbx_description
1 polymer ?
#
loop_
_entity_poly.entity_id
_entity_poly.type
_entity_poly.pdbx_seq_one_letter_code
_entity_poly.pdbx_strand_id
1 'polypeptide(L)'
;MADIATREFLARLEALYPKQDEGVVSPWSLVAATAFSSSNLPEAVPEVFKYALEGLKTNEQRLLLARKLRDALFKSGMLSGFPKAINALGQLHTAVPNELRDAKPLRDVSTSVETLTEKGQDYFDRTYGETAATVQPFLREICPDFEFFSTTFAYGYTYSFFDAVSPAETSFTMVAALIANDTPRQVDWHLQGSVRNGATLDEVKAVRQIAIEVAKASGVKWKNDVPDIHE
;
A
#
# COMPACT_ATOMS: atom_id res chain seq x y z
N MET A 1 14.78 -9.05 -16.79
CA MET A 1 14.23 -8.23 -15.68
C MET A 1 12.70 -8.31 -15.60
N ALA A 2 11.98 -8.45 -16.73
CA ALA A 2 10.58 -8.94 -16.72
C ALA A 2 10.43 -10.38 -16.15
N ASP A 3 11.53 -11.10 -15.94
CA ASP A 3 11.56 -12.49 -15.46
C ASP A 3 11.26 -12.67 -13.97
N ILE A 4 11.03 -11.61 -13.19
CA ILE A 4 10.83 -11.75 -11.74
C ILE A 4 9.35 -11.98 -11.38
N ALA A 5 8.42 -11.32 -12.07
CA ALA A 5 6.98 -11.48 -11.84
C ALA A 5 6.39 -12.60 -12.72
N THR A 6 6.99 -13.79 -12.67
CA THR A 6 6.49 -14.95 -13.43
C THR A 6 5.09 -15.35 -12.94
N ARG A 7 4.33 -16.01 -13.81
CA ARG A 7 2.99 -16.51 -13.46
C ARG A 7 3.04 -17.44 -12.24
N GLU A 8 4.06 -18.29 -12.14
CA GLU A 8 4.27 -19.19 -11.00
C GLU A 8 4.55 -18.41 -9.71
N PHE A 9 5.34 -17.34 -9.78
CA PHE A 9 5.62 -16.51 -8.61
C PHE A 9 4.38 -15.74 -8.17
N LEU A 10 3.63 -15.14 -9.10
CA LEU A 10 2.38 -14.44 -8.79
C LEU A 10 1.32 -15.38 -8.19
N ALA A 11 1.19 -16.60 -8.70
CA ALA A 11 0.30 -17.62 -8.13
C ALA A 11 0.69 -18.00 -6.69
N ARG A 12 2.00 -18.07 -6.40
CA ARG A 12 2.49 -18.28 -5.04
C ARG A 12 2.12 -17.11 -4.13
N LEU A 13 2.34 -15.87 -4.57
CA LEU A 13 2.00 -14.68 -3.78
C LEU A 13 0.49 -14.58 -3.50
N GLU A 14 -0.34 -14.88 -4.50
CA GLU A 14 -1.80 -14.95 -4.34
C GLU A 14 -2.21 -15.99 -3.30
N ALA A 15 -1.61 -17.18 -3.34
CA ALA A 15 -1.93 -18.28 -2.43
C ALA A 15 -1.54 -18.02 -0.97
N LEU A 16 -0.69 -17.03 -0.69
CA LEU A 16 -0.35 -16.62 0.68
C LEU A 16 -1.49 -15.86 1.34
N TYR A 17 -2.32 -15.14 0.58
CA TYR A 17 -3.39 -14.33 1.13
C TYR A 17 -4.63 -15.19 1.42
N PRO A 18 -5.36 -14.95 2.53
CA PRO A 18 -6.59 -15.67 2.83
C PRO A 18 -7.58 -15.66 1.65
N LYS A 19 -8.19 -16.81 1.36
CA LYS A 19 -9.14 -16.93 0.26
C LYS A 19 -10.27 -15.91 0.42
N GLN A 20 -10.53 -15.20 -0.68
CA GLN A 20 -11.61 -14.23 -0.75
C GLN A 20 -12.83 -14.85 -1.42
N ASP A 21 -14.00 -14.28 -1.15
CA ASP A 21 -15.22 -14.65 -1.85
C ASP A 21 -15.12 -14.37 -3.34
N GLU A 22 -15.89 -15.10 -4.14
CA GLU A 22 -15.90 -14.96 -5.58
C GLU A 22 -16.26 -13.52 -5.99
N GLY A 23 -15.38 -12.90 -6.79
CA GLY A 23 -15.60 -11.55 -7.29
C GLY A 23 -15.12 -10.42 -6.38
N VAL A 24 -14.57 -10.73 -5.20
CA VAL A 24 -13.85 -9.76 -4.37
C VAL A 24 -12.45 -9.53 -4.95
N VAL A 25 -12.07 -8.28 -5.12
CA VAL A 25 -10.72 -7.94 -5.59
C VAL A 25 -9.75 -8.08 -4.43
N SER A 26 -8.95 -9.15 -4.45
CA SER A 26 -8.04 -9.48 -3.35
C SER A 26 -6.89 -8.47 -3.17
N PRO A 27 -6.54 -8.09 -1.92
CA PRO A 27 -5.43 -7.18 -1.63
C PRO A 27 -4.03 -7.72 -1.96
N TRP A 28 -3.84 -9.03 -2.19
CA TRP A 28 -2.50 -9.58 -2.46
C TRP A 28 -1.79 -8.83 -3.61
N SER A 29 -2.56 -8.43 -4.63
CA SER A 29 -2.07 -7.79 -5.85
C SER A 29 -1.56 -6.36 -5.60
N LEU A 30 -2.27 -5.56 -4.77
CA LEU A 30 -1.80 -4.21 -4.42
C LEU A 30 -0.56 -4.26 -3.52
N VAL A 31 -0.46 -5.27 -2.65
CA VAL A 31 0.72 -5.52 -1.80
C VAL A 31 1.93 -5.87 -2.66
N ALA A 32 1.77 -6.83 -3.58
CA ALA A 32 2.85 -7.24 -4.49
C ALA A 32 3.30 -6.08 -5.39
N ALA A 33 2.37 -5.37 -6.01
CA ALA A 33 2.68 -4.20 -6.85
C ALA A 33 3.42 -3.10 -6.06
N THR A 34 3.01 -2.84 -4.82
CA THR A 34 3.67 -1.87 -3.94
C THR A 34 5.08 -2.30 -3.57
N ALA A 35 5.29 -3.59 -3.26
CA ALA A 35 6.60 -4.13 -2.93
C ALA A 35 7.56 -4.10 -4.14
N PHE A 36 7.09 -4.42 -5.36
CA PHE A 36 7.88 -4.29 -6.58
C PHE A 36 8.25 -2.84 -6.88
N SER A 37 7.27 -1.93 -6.81
CA SER A 37 7.50 -0.48 -6.94
C SER A 37 8.56 0.01 -5.96
N SER A 38 8.39 -0.33 -4.68
CA SER A 38 9.30 0.10 -3.60
C SER A 38 10.70 -0.50 -3.71
N SER A 39 10.81 -1.69 -4.31
CA SER A 39 12.08 -2.35 -4.65
C SER A 39 12.70 -1.84 -5.96
N ASN A 40 12.11 -0.83 -6.59
CA ASN A 40 12.54 -0.22 -7.85
C ASN A 40 12.52 -1.19 -9.05
N LEU A 41 11.48 -2.03 -9.12
CA LEU A 41 11.19 -2.91 -10.26
C LEU A 41 9.80 -2.57 -10.86
N PRO A 42 9.64 -1.38 -11.46
CA PRO A 42 8.36 -0.93 -11.99
C PRO A 42 7.81 -1.82 -13.11
N GLU A 43 8.67 -2.52 -13.86
CA GLU A 43 8.30 -3.43 -14.96
C GLU A 43 7.53 -4.68 -14.52
N ALA A 44 7.60 -5.04 -13.23
CA ALA A 44 6.82 -6.15 -12.67
C ALA A 44 5.35 -5.79 -12.42
N VAL A 45 5.04 -4.49 -12.25
CA VAL A 45 3.70 -4.01 -11.90
C VAL A 45 2.64 -4.33 -12.99
N PRO A 46 2.92 -4.15 -14.30
CA PRO A 46 2.05 -4.63 -15.36
C PRO A 46 1.68 -6.12 -15.27
N GLU A 47 2.64 -6.97 -14.91
CA GLU A 47 2.41 -8.42 -14.85
C GLU A 47 1.53 -8.80 -13.66
N VAL A 48 1.72 -8.14 -12.50
CA VAL A 48 0.80 -8.27 -11.35
C VAL A 48 -0.63 -7.88 -11.75
N PHE A 49 -0.79 -6.74 -12.43
CA PHE A 49 -2.10 -6.26 -12.87
C PHE A 49 -2.77 -7.24 -13.83
N LYS A 50 -2.05 -7.68 -14.88
CA LYS A 50 -2.59 -8.62 -15.89
C LYS A 50 -3.01 -9.94 -15.25
N TYR A 51 -2.17 -10.51 -14.39
CA TYR A 51 -2.47 -11.76 -13.70
C TYR A 51 -3.72 -11.61 -12.81
N ALA A 52 -3.78 -10.58 -11.97
CA ALA A 52 -4.93 -10.34 -11.10
C ALA A 52 -6.22 -10.04 -11.89
N LEU A 53 -6.11 -9.48 -13.10
CA LEU A 53 -7.24 -9.19 -13.98
C LEU A 53 -7.92 -10.45 -14.53
N GLU A 54 -7.19 -11.55 -14.71
CA GLU A 54 -7.73 -12.81 -15.27
C GLU A 54 -8.86 -13.41 -14.42
N GLY A 55 -8.83 -13.19 -13.10
CA GLY A 55 -9.84 -13.69 -12.16
C GLY A 55 -11.10 -12.83 -12.08
N LEU A 56 -11.16 -11.67 -12.75
CA LEU A 56 -12.25 -10.70 -12.60
C LEU A 56 -13.24 -10.77 -13.78
N LYS A 57 -14.52 -10.87 -13.45
CA LYS A 57 -15.59 -11.13 -14.42
C LYS A 57 -16.27 -9.85 -14.91
N THR A 58 -16.45 -8.87 -14.05
CA THR A 58 -17.20 -7.63 -14.37
C THR A 58 -16.29 -6.44 -14.62
N ASN A 59 -16.79 -5.46 -15.37
CA ASN A 59 -16.07 -4.21 -15.58
C ASN A 59 -15.91 -3.41 -14.28
N GLU A 60 -16.86 -3.48 -13.32
CA GLU A 60 -16.67 -2.81 -12.03
C GLU A 60 -15.49 -3.40 -11.26
N GLN A 61 -15.36 -4.73 -11.22
CA GLN A 61 -14.24 -5.40 -10.55
C GLN A 61 -12.91 -5.02 -11.19
N ARG A 62 -12.85 -5.02 -12.53
CA ARG A 62 -11.65 -4.65 -13.29
C ARG A 62 -11.25 -3.20 -13.07
N LEU A 63 -12.22 -2.29 -13.06
CA LEU A 63 -12.01 -0.88 -12.75
C LEU A 63 -11.52 -0.70 -11.30
N LEU A 64 -12.13 -1.42 -10.36
CA LEU A 64 -11.72 -1.40 -8.95
C LEU A 64 -10.28 -1.89 -8.78
N LEU A 65 -9.87 -2.98 -9.44
CA LEU A 65 -8.47 -3.44 -9.43
C LEU A 65 -7.51 -2.36 -9.94
N ALA A 66 -7.83 -1.74 -11.09
CA ALA A 66 -7.00 -0.67 -11.66
C ALA A 66 -6.87 0.52 -10.70
N ARG A 67 -7.97 0.90 -10.02
CA ARG A 67 -7.97 1.97 -9.00
C ARG A 67 -7.20 1.58 -7.74
N LYS A 68 -7.36 0.35 -7.25
CA LYS A 68 -6.63 -0.17 -6.07
C LYS A 68 -5.12 -0.12 -6.27
N LEU A 69 -4.62 -0.65 -7.39
CA LEU A 69 -3.18 -0.62 -7.68
C LEU A 69 -2.68 0.81 -7.86
N ARG A 70 -3.41 1.67 -8.59
CA ARG A 70 -3.01 3.06 -8.78
C ARG A 70 -2.95 3.83 -7.46
N ASP A 71 -3.95 3.63 -6.59
CA ASP A 71 -4.02 4.31 -5.30
C ASP A 71 -2.95 3.81 -4.34
N ALA A 72 -2.69 2.50 -4.30
CA ALA A 72 -1.63 1.91 -3.50
C ALA A 72 -0.24 2.41 -3.95
N LEU A 73 0.03 2.44 -5.25
CA LEU A 73 1.30 2.98 -5.77
C LEU A 73 1.47 4.47 -5.45
N PHE A 74 0.41 5.28 -5.58
CA PHE A 74 0.43 6.69 -5.18
C PHE A 74 0.73 6.84 -3.68
N LYS A 75 0.00 6.13 -2.82
CA LYS A 75 0.20 6.13 -1.35
C LYS A 75 1.59 5.69 -0.95
N SER A 76 2.14 4.67 -1.61
CA SER A 76 3.47 4.13 -1.32
C SER A 76 4.61 5.14 -1.56
N GLY A 77 4.43 6.08 -2.50
CA GLY A 77 5.44 7.09 -2.84
C GLY A 77 5.89 7.95 -1.67
N MET A 78 5.03 8.14 -0.67
CA MET A 78 5.36 8.84 0.58
C MET A 78 6.42 8.14 1.43
N LEU A 79 6.54 6.81 1.31
CA LEU A 79 7.44 5.97 2.10
C LEU A 79 8.61 5.44 1.28
N SER A 80 8.38 5.13 0.00
CA SER A 80 9.39 4.56 -0.89
C SER A 80 10.10 5.61 -1.77
N GLY A 81 9.58 6.83 -1.81
CA GLY A 81 10.00 7.90 -2.71
C GLY A 81 9.16 7.95 -4.00
N PHE A 82 8.74 9.16 -4.38
CA PHE A 82 7.94 9.41 -5.59
C PHE A 82 8.58 8.97 -6.91
N PRO A 83 9.90 9.03 -7.14
CA PRO A 83 10.48 8.54 -8.39
C PRO A 83 10.13 7.07 -8.68
N LYS A 84 10.17 6.20 -7.65
CA LYS A 84 9.79 4.79 -7.78
C LYS A 84 8.30 4.65 -8.09
N ALA A 85 7.45 5.38 -7.37
CA ALA A 85 6.01 5.40 -7.59
C ALA A 85 5.63 5.91 -8.99
N ILE A 86 6.27 6.97 -9.49
CA ILE A 86 6.06 7.52 -10.84
C ILE A 86 6.40 6.47 -11.89
N ASN A 87 7.56 5.80 -11.76
CA ASN A 87 7.96 4.76 -12.70
C ASN A 87 6.95 3.60 -12.72
N ALA A 88 6.51 3.15 -11.54
CA ALA A 88 5.52 2.07 -11.40
C ALA A 88 4.14 2.46 -11.94
N LEU A 89 3.66 3.69 -11.65
CA LEU A 89 2.40 4.22 -12.19
C LEU A 89 2.46 4.36 -13.71
N GLY A 90 3.60 4.79 -14.25
CA GLY A 90 3.86 4.87 -15.69
C GLY A 90 3.79 3.50 -16.35
N GLN A 91 4.45 2.50 -15.77
CA GLN A 91 4.37 1.11 -16.27
C GLN A 91 2.95 0.56 -16.18
N LEU A 92 2.27 0.70 -15.03
CA LEU A 92 0.88 0.29 -14.87
C LEU A 92 -0.03 0.92 -15.94
N HIS A 93 0.14 2.21 -16.22
CA HIS A 93 -0.66 2.92 -17.22
C HIS A 93 -0.59 2.25 -18.61
N THR A 94 0.57 1.72 -19.01
CA THR A 94 0.71 1.02 -20.31
C THR A 94 -0.12 -0.25 -20.41
N ALA A 95 -0.38 -0.93 -19.29
CA ALA A 95 -1.13 -2.18 -19.24
C ALA A 95 -2.64 -1.98 -18.99
N VAL A 96 -3.04 -0.86 -18.41
CA VAL A 96 -4.45 -0.56 -18.11
C VAL A 96 -5.19 -0.11 -19.38
N PRO A 97 -6.24 -0.84 -19.83
CA PRO A 97 -7.08 -0.45 -20.95
C PRO A 97 -7.77 0.91 -20.75
N ASN A 98 -8.11 1.61 -21.84
CA ASN A 98 -8.64 2.97 -21.80
C ASN A 98 -9.93 3.09 -20.97
N GLU A 99 -10.81 2.11 -21.06
CA GLU A 99 -12.07 2.03 -20.32
C GLU A 99 -11.90 1.87 -18.80
N LEU A 100 -10.69 1.51 -18.33
CA LEU A 100 -10.36 1.39 -16.91
C LEU A 100 -9.51 2.57 -16.38
N ARG A 101 -9.38 3.64 -17.18
CA ARG A 101 -8.62 4.85 -16.81
C ARG A 101 -9.58 5.92 -16.29
N ASP A 102 -9.19 6.56 -15.19
CA ASP A 102 -9.91 7.71 -14.67
C ASP A 102 -9.48 8.98 -15.41
N ALA A 103 -10.47 9.78 -15.84
CA ALA A 103 -10.21 11.04 -16.53
C ALA A 103 -9.99 12.23 -15.58
N LYS A 104 -10.34 12.06 -14.29
CA LYS A 104 -10.25 13.07 -13.24
C LYS A 104 -9.68 12.45 -11.96
N PRO A 105 -9.10 13.25 -11.06
CA PRO A 105 -8.73 12.77 -9.73
C PRO A 105 -9.94 12.14 -9.02
N LEU A 106 -9.71 11.03 -8.32
CA LEU A 106 -10.73 10.41 -7.46
C LEU A 106 -10.87 11.14 -6.12
N ARG A 107 -9.77 11.73 -5.63
CA ARG A 107 -9.77 12.59 -4.44
C ARG A 107 -10.37 13.95 -4.82
N ASP A 108 -11.18 14.50 -3.93
CA ASP A 108 -11.63 15.88 -4.04
C ASP A 108 -10.45 16.84 -3.80
N VAL A 109 -10.12 17.60 -4.85
CA VAL A 109 -9.02 18.58 -4.82
C VAL A 109 -9.41 19.91 -4.16
N SER A 110 -10.68 20.06 -3.79
CA SER A 110 -11.21 21.27 -3.14
C SER A 110 -11.37 21.13 -1.62
N THR A 111 -11.09 19.95 -1.06
CA THR A 111 -11.15 19.72 0.39
C THR A 111 -10.22 20.68 1.14
N SER A 112 -10.74 21.34 2.18
CA SER A 112 -9.99 22.33 2.95
C SER A 112 -8.86 21.70 3.77
N VAL A 113 -7.83 22.48 4.09
CA VAL A 113 -6.72 22.07 4.97
C VAL A 113 -7.23 21.62 6.34
N GLU A 114 -8.25 22.29 6.88
CA GLU A 114 -8.88 21.93 8.15
C GLU A 114 -9.51 20.54 8.09
N THR A 115 -10.37 20.28 7.10
CA THR A 115 -11.00 18.97 6.91
C THR A 115 -9.96 17.87 6.64
N LEU A 116 -8.90 18.16 5.88
CA LEU A 116 -7.80 17.22 5.69
C LEU A 116 -7.10 16.91 7.02
N THR A 117 -6.87 17.91 7.86
CA THR A 117 -6.26 17.74 9.18
C THR A 117 -7.12 16.86 10.08
N GLU A 118 -8.43 17.09 10.13
CA GLU A 118 -9.37 16.27 10.91
C GLU A 118 -9.38 14.80 10.45
N LYS A 119 -9.52 14.56 9.14
CA LYS A 119 -9.46 13.21 8.55
C LYS A 119 -8.12 12.53 8.77
N GLY A 120 -7.06 13.32 8.78
CA GLY A 120 -5.71 12.85 9.02
C GLY A 120 -5.50 12.43 10.46
N GLN A 121 -5.95 13.26 11.40
CA GLN A 121 -5.90 12.98 12.83
C GLN A 121 -6.68 11.71 13.18
N ASP A 122 -7.92 11.55 12.67
CA ASP A 122 -8.73 10.34 12.91
C ASP A 122 -8.02 9.06 12.47
N TYR A 123 -7.48 9.05 11.24
CA TYR A 123 -6.77 7.87 10.73
C TYR A 123 -5.41 7.65 11.42
N PHE A 124 -4.72 8.72 11.81
CA PHE A 124 -3.48 8.64 12.58
C PHE A 124 -3.74 8.00 13.95
N ASP A 125 -4.71 8.52 14.70
CA ASP A 125 -5.06 8.02 16.03
C ASP A 125 -5.50 6.56 15.98
N ARG A 126 -6.31 6.18 14.98
CA ARG A 126 -6.67 4.78 14.76
C ARG A 126 -5.45 3.91 14.46
N THR A 127 -4.55 4.39 13.60
CA THR A 127 -3.35 3.63 13.19
C THR A 127 -2.39 3.41 14.36
N TYR A 128 -2.17 4.42 15.21
CA TYR A 128 -1.21 4.33 16.31
C TYR A 128 -1.84 3.88 17.65
N GLY A 129 -3.17 3.96 17.81
CA GLY A 129 -3.85 3.61 19.04
C GLY A 129 -3.26 4.35 20.25
N GLU A 130 -3.04 3.66 21.36
CA GLU A 130 -2.44 4.25 22.57
C GLU A 130 -1.06 4.86 22.32
N THR A 131 -0.30 4.37 21.34
CA THR A 131 1.02 4.91 21.03
C THR A 131 0.97 6.29 20.37
N ALA A 132 -0.20 6.73 19.87
CA ALA A 132 -0.37 8.06 19.26
C ALA A 132 0.08 9.18 20.21
N ALA A 133 -0.20 9.03 21.51
CA ALA A 133 0.19 9.96 22.58
C ALA A 133 1.71 10.09 22.76
N THR A 134 2.50 9.20 22.16
CA THR A 134 3.97 9.27 22.18
C THR A 134 4.55 9.57 20.80
N VAL A 135 3.98 8.98 19.74
CA VAL A 135 4.47 9.16 18.37
C VAL A 135 4.24 10.58 17.89
N GLN A 136 3.05 11.16 18.08
CA GLN A 136 2.76 12.51 17.56
C GLN A 136 3.60 13.59 18.25
N PRO A 137 3.75 13.61 19.60
CA PRO A 137 4.68 14.53 20.25
C PRO A 137 6.13 14.34 19.79
N PHE A 138 6.58 13.10 19.60
CA PHE A 138 7.91 12.82 19.05
C PHE A 138 8.08 13.44 17.65
N LEU A 139 7.10 13.27 16.74
CA LEU A 139 7.15 13.88 15.40
C LEU A 139 7.20 15.41 15.47
N ARG A 140 6.43 16.01 16.39
CA ARG A 140 6.42 17.47 16.60
C ARG A 140 7.74 17.97 17.17
N GLU A 141 8.35 17.22 18.08
CA GLU A 141 9.65 17.56 18.69
C GLU A 141 10.78 17.51 17.66
N ILE A 142 10.83 16.47 16.81
CA ILE A 142 11.88 16.38 15.78
C ILE A 142 11.73 17.46 14.71
N CYS A 143 10.49 17.78 14.30
CA CYS A 143 10.20 18.79 13.28
C CYS A 143 8.69 19.12 13.26
N PRO A 144 8.25 20.28 13.77
CA PRO A 144 6.84 20.67 13.77
C PRO A 144 6.20 20.68 12.38
N ASP A 145 6.93 21.14 11.36
CA ASP A 145 6.47 21.13 9.97
C ASP A 145 6.22 19.71 9.47
N PHE A 146 7.03 18.75 9.90
CA PHE A 146 6.87 17.34 9.56
C PHE A 146 5.63 16.73 10.22
N GLU A 147 5.34 17.09 11.47
CA GLU A 147 4.11 16.63 12.14
C GLU A 147 2.87 17.21 11.44
N PHE A 148 2.85 18.52 11.18
CA PHE A 148 1.74 19.15 10.45
C PHE A 148 1.55 18.52 9.06
N PHE A 149 2.63 18.35 8.30
CA PHE A 149 2.56 17.70 6.98
C PHE A 149 2.09 16.25 7.07
N SER A 150 2.59 15.51 8.05
CA SER A 150 2.23 14.10 8.26
C SER A 150 0.74 13.98 8.57
N THR A 151 0.23 14.76 9.53
CA THR A 151 -1.18 14.72 9.91
C THR A 151 -2.07 15.19 8.76
N THR A 152 -1.82 16.38 8.21
CA THR A 152 -2.72 17.00 7.23
C THR A 152 -2.62 16.38 5.83
N PHE A 153 -1.41 16.24 5.27
CA PHE A 153 -1.25 15.86 3.85
C PHE A 153 -0.93 14.39 3.66
N ALA A 154 -0.10 13.79 4.52
CA ALA A 154 0.16 12.35 4.43
C ALA A 154 -1.07 11.56 4.89
N TYR A 155 -1.49 11.71 6.14
CA TYR A 155 -2.67 11.01 6.66
C TYR A 155 -3.95 11.56 6.06
N GLY A 156 -4.19 12.88 6.09
CA GLY A 156 -5.45 13.47 5.63
C GLY A 156 -5.74 13.32 4.14
N TYR A 157 -4.84 13.82 3.27
CA TYR A 157 -5.05 13.80 1.82
C TYR A 157 -4.68 12.45 1.19
N THR A 158 -3.51 11.93 1.55
CA THR A 158 -2.95 10.77 0.84
C THR A 158 -3.56 9.46 1.34
N TYR A 159 -3.53 9.22 2.64
CA TYR A 159 -3.91 7.94 3.23
C TYR A 159 -5.41 7.81 3.50
N SER A 160 -6.09 8.87 3.97
CA SER A 160 -7.53 8.90 4.31
C SER A 160 -8.46 9.07 3.08
N PHE A 161 -8.08 8.45 1.96
CA PHE A 161 -8.93 8.25 0.78
C PHE A 161 -9.27 6.77 0.66
N PHE A 162 -10.54 6.42 0.88
CA PHE A 162 -10.97 5.03 1.05
C PHE A 162 -11.91 4.47 -0.03
N ASP A 163 -12.22 5.26 -1.07
CA ASP A 163 -13.17 4.84 -2.11
C ASP A 163 -12.63 3.71 -3.00
N ALA A 164 -11.31 3.58 -3.10
CA ALA A 164 -10.65 2.52 -3.87
C ALA A 164 -10.05 1.42 -2.98
N VAL A 165 -9.36 1.83 -1.91
CA VAL A 165 -8.69 0.92 -0.95
C VAL A 165 -9.19 1.19 0.45
N SER A 166 -9.47 0.16 1.23
CA SER A 166 -9.95 0.28 2.60
C SER A 166 -8.88 0.86 3.55
N PRO A 167 -9.25 1.22 4.80
CA PRO A 167 -8.29 1.57 5.84
C PRO A 167 -7.23 0.47 6.08
N ALA A 168 -7.63 -0.80 6.06
CA ALA A 168 -6.71 -1.93 6.20
C ALA A 168 -5.78 -2.06 4.99
N GLU A 169 -6.30 -1.97 3.77
CA GLU A 169 -5.50 -2.02 2.54
C GLU A 169 -4.51 -0.85 2.41
N THR A 170 -4.89 0.32 2.94
CA THR A 170 -3.98 1.45 3.07
C THR A 170 -2.81 1.12 4.00
N SER A 171 -3.06 0.44 5.12
CA SER A 171 -1.97 -0.06 5.99
C SER A 171 -1.15 -1.16 5.33
N PHE A 172 -1.76 -2.06 4.55
CA PHE A 172 -1.02 -3.08 3.79
C PHE A 172 -0.05 -2.48 2.78
N THR A 173 -0.48 -1.40 2.12
CA THR A 173 0.38 -0.60 1.22
C THR A 173 1.58 -0.03 1.97
N MET A 174 1.37 0.52 3.17
CA MET A 174 2.45 1.04 4.01
C MET A 174 3.42 -0.08 4.42
N VAL A 175 2.91 -1.20 4.94
CA VAL A 175 3.73 -2.36 5.34
C VAL A 175 4.59 -2.85 4.17
N ALA A 176 4.00 -3.02 2.99
CA ALA A 176 4.74 -3.47 1.80
C ALA A 176 5.88 -2.51 1.41
N ALA A 177 5.61 -1.20 1.43
CA ALA A 177 6.61 -0.19 1.12
C ALA A 177 7.74 -0.15 2.17
N LEU A 178 7.39 -0.20 3.46
CA LEU A 178 8.34 -0.11 4.57
C LEU A 178 9.26 -1.33 4.65
N ILE A 179 8.73 -2.53 4.40
CA ILE A 179 9.52 -3.76 4.30
C ILE A 179 10.51 -3.63 3.15
N ALA A 180 10.07 -3.24 1.95
CA ALA A 180 10.98 -3.10 0.80
C ALA A 180 12.06 -2.02 0.97
N ASN A 181 11.86 -1.03 1.86
CA ASN A 181 12.83 0.04 2.13
C ASN A 181 13.64 -0.15 3.43
N ASP A 182 13.54 -1.29 4.13
CA ASP A 182 14.32 -1.60 5.34
C ASP A 182 14.13 -0.57 6.48
N THR A 183 12.86 -0.32 6.84
CA THR A 183 12.46 0.65 7.88
C THR A 183 11.74 -0.04 9.06
N PRO A 184 12.44 -0.86 9.87
CA PRO A 184 11.81 -1.80 10.81
C PRO A 184 10.93 -1.12 11.87
N ARG A 185 11.34 0.02 12.43
CA ARG A 185 10.51 0.74 13.43
C ARG A 185 9.12 1.07 12.89
N GLN A 186 9.04 1.51 11.65
CA GLN A 186 7.78 1.83 10.99
C GLN A 186 7.02 0.56 10.58
N VAL A 187 7.73 -0.50 10.15
CA VAL A 187 7.08 -1.81 9.88
C VAL A 187 6.31 -2.28 11.11
N ASP A 188 6.92 -2.28 12.29
CA ASP A 188 6.28 -2.68 13.55
C ASP A 188 4.99 -1.88 13.83
N TRP A 189 5.08 -0.55 13.73
CA TRP A 189 3.92 0.33 13.92
C TRP A 189 2.76 0.02 12.98
N HIS A 190 3.05 -0.18 11.70
CA HIS A 190 2.03 -0.36 10.67
C HIS A 190 1.50 -1.81 10.59
N LEU A 191 2.24 -2.81 11.07
CA LEU A 191 1.68 -4.16 11.30
C LEU A 191 0.57 -4.10 12.35
N GLN A 192 0.84 -3.48 13.49
CA GLN A 192 -0.16 -3.29 14.55
C GLN A 192 -1.30 -2.36 14.11
N GLY A 193 -0.96 -1.29 13.37
CA GLY A 193 -1.93 -0.38 12.79
C GLY A 193 -2.88 -1.05 11.79
N SER A 194 -2.41 -2.06 11.04
CA SER A 194 -3.25 -2.83 10.12
C SER A 194 -4.41 -3.52 10.85
N VAL A 195 -4.14 -4.13 12.02
CA VAL A 195 -5.17 -4.76 12.86
C VAL A 195 -6.18 -3.74 13.36
N ARG A 196 -5.72 -2.60 13.91
CA ARG A 196 -6.60 -1.49 14.33
C ARG A 196 -7.43 -0.92 13.17
N ASN A 197 -6.90 -0.99 11.96
CA ASN A 197 -7.56 -0.57 10.73
C ASN A 197 -8.51 -1.63 10.14
N GLY A 198 -8.73 -2.74 10.84
CA GLY A 198 -9.77 -3.72 10.54
C GLY A 198 -9.27 -4.99 9.84
N ALA A 199 -7.95 -5.18 9.71
CA ALA A 199 -7.39 -6.42 9.20
C ALA A 199 -7.44 -7.53 10.26
N THR A 200 -7.61 -8.76 9.81
CA THR A 200 -7.36 -9.95 10.64
C THR A 200 -5.86 -10.20 10.77
N LEU A 201 -5.46 -10.93 11.81
CA LEU A 201 -4.05 -11.30 12.01
C LEU A 201 -3.49 -12.12 10.84
N ASP A 202 -4.31 -13.00 10.26
CA ASP A 202 -3.90 -13.84 9.12
C ASP A 202 -3.66 -13.01 7.85
N GLU A 203 -4.48 -11.99 7.61
CA GLU A 203 -4.24 -11.04 6.51
C GLU A 203 -2.93 -10.28 6.71
N VAL A 204 -2.66 -9.79 7.94
CA VAL A 204 -1.41 -9.05 8.22
C VAL A 204 -0.18 -9.95 8.05
N LYS A 205 -0.24 -11.20 8.54
CA LYS A 205 0.83 -12.21 8.34
C LYS A 205 1.05 -12.48 6.85
N ALA A 206 -0.02 -12.62 6.07
CA ALA A 206 0.07 -12.83 4.62
C ALA A 206 0.68 -11.61 3.89
N VAL A 207 0.23 -10.40 4.20
CA VAL A 207 0.74 -9.14 3.64
C VAL A 207 2.25 -9.01 3.90
N ARG A 208 2.68 -9.25 5.15
CA ARG A 208 4.09 -9.26 5.52
C ARG A 208 4.88 -10.28 4.69
N GLN A 209 4.38 -11.51 4.59
CA GLN A 209 5.06 -12.57 3.85
C GLN A 209 5.17 -12.24 2.35
N ILE A 210 4.09 -11.76 1.71
CA ILE A 210 4.09 -11.33 0.30
C ILE A 210 5.15 -10.24 0.08
N ALA A 211 5.18 -9.21 0.94
CA ALA A 211 6.14 -8.13 0.84
C ALA A 211 7.60 -8.62 0.99
N ILE A 212 7.86 -9.53 1.93
CA ILE A 212 9.18 -10.15 2.12
C ILE A 212 9.59 -10.97 0.89
N GLU A 213 8.69 -11.78 0.33
CA GLU A 213 9.02 -12.61 -0.84
C GLU A 213 9.31 -11.76 -2.07
N VAL A 214 8.51 -10.74 -2.33
CA VAL A 214 8.75 -9.80 -3.44
C VAL A 214 10.07 -9.05 -3.23
N ALA A 215 10.32 -8.50 -2.04
CA ALA A 215 11.55 -7.78 -1.76
C ALA A 215 12.79 -8.68 -1.89
N LYS A 216 12.73 -9.93 -1.40
CA LYS A 216 13.79 -10.94 -1.59
C LYS A 216 14.03 -11.22 -3.07
N ALA A 217 12.98 -11.51 -3.83
CA ALA A 217 13.07 -11.76 -5.27
C ALA A 217 13.61 -10.54 -6.04
N SER A 218 13.38 -9.34 -5.52
CA SER A 218 13.89 -8.08 -6.05
C SER A 218 15.33 -7.75 -5.63
N GLY A 219 15.97 -8.61 -4.82
CA GLY A 219 17.35 -8.42 -4.37
C GLY A 219 17.54 -7.47 -3.18
N VAL A 220 16.46 -7.11 -2.47
CA VAL A 220 16.54 -6.31 -1.23
C VAL A 220 17.33 -7.08 -0.17
N LYS A 221 18.28 -6.39 0.46
CA LYS A 221 19.06 -6.90 1.60
C LYS A 221 18.80 -6.03 2.81
N TRP A 222 18.04 -6.55 3.77
CA TRP A 222 17.78 -5.86 5.04
C TRP A 222 19.02 -5.83 5.93
N LYS A 223 19.18 -4.73 6.66
CA LYS A 223 20.24 -4.58 7.67
C LYS A 223 19.86 -5.23 9.00
N ASN A 224 18.57 -5.30 9.30
CA ASN A 224 18.01 -5.89 10.52
C ASN A 224 16.89 -6.88 10.17
N ASP A 225 16.44 -7.64 11.16
CA ASP A 225 15.26 -8.49 10.98
C ASP A 225 14.02 -7.66 10.67
N VAL A 226 13.17 -8.17 9.77
CA VAL A 226 11.86 -7.59 9.51
C VAL A 226 10.96 -7.91 10.71
N PRO A 227 10.41 -6.91 11.44
CA PRO A 227 9.56 -7.16 12.60
C PRO A 227 8.41 -8.10 12.28
N ASP A 228 8.04 -8.92 13.25
CA ASP A 228 6.90 -9.83 13.14
C ASP A 228 5.68 -9.28 13.90
N ILE A 229 4.51 -9.87 13.64
CA ILE A 229 3.30 -9.60 14.42
C ILE A 229 3.00 -10.82 15.30
N HIS A 230 3.06 -10.63 16.61
CA HIS A 230 2.73 -11.65 17.60
C HIS A 230 1.25 -11.56 18.00
N GLU A 231 0.69 -12.69 18.42
CA GLU A 231 -0.68 -12.79 18.97
C GLU A 231 -0.88 -11.97 20.24
#